data_AF-A0A068T3M2-F1
#
_entry.id   AF-A0A068T3M2-F1
#
_cell.length_a   1.000
_cell.length_b   1.000
_cell.length_c   1.000
_cell.angle_alpha   90.00
_cell.angle_beta   90.00
_cell.angle_gamma   90.00
#
_symmetry.space_group_name_H-M   'P 1'
#
loop_
_entity.id
_entity.type
_entity.pdbx_description
1 polymer ?
#
loop_
_entity_poly.entity_id
_entity_poly.type
_entity_poly.pdbx_seq_one_letter_code
_entity_poly.pdbx_strand_id
1 'polypeptide(L)'
;MTFRKPSLIEMIVQAFLCAYLLMLVVDYFVASKAAGCWPDPNTQGCYPWGGTEGLSWVYANKEIYLRSELVMVAILALAILSPFAMRGIWTGLVAIAIILTAGFYSAEWVTGFLL
;
A
#
# COMPACT_ATOMS: atom_id res chain seq x y z
N MET A 1 6.35 24.76 18.07
CA MET A 1 5.73 23.41 18.10
C MET A 1 6.79 22.43 18.57
N THR A 2 6.63 21.85 19.75
CA THR A 2 7.55 20.83 20.27
C THR A 2 7.17 19.48 19.67
N PHE A 3 8.02 18.95 18.79
CA PHE A 3 7.85 17.58 18.30
C PHE A 3 8.06 16.60 19.45
N ARG A 4 7.03 15.83 19.75
CA ARG A 4 7.06 14.77 20.76
C ARG A 4 8.00 13.66 20.30
N LYS A 5 8.88 13.17 21.17
CA LYS A 5 9.68 11.97 20.90
C LYS A 5 8.76 10.74 20.91
N PRO A 6 8.67 9.97 19.81
CA PRO A 6 7.85 8.76 19.78
C PRO A 6 8.37 7.74 20.79
N SER A 7 7.44 7.01 21.39
CA SER A 7 7.75 5.88 22.28
C SER A 7 8.36 4.72 21.51
N LEU A 8 9.01 3.79 22.22
CA LEU A 8 9.61 2.61 21.60
C LEU A 8 8.57 1.76 20.85
N ILE A 9 7.35 1.66 21.37
CA ILE A 9 6.24 0.95 20.72
C ILE A 9 5.83 1.65 19.41
N GLU A 10 5.66 2.97 19.43
CA GLU A 10 5.35 3.74 18.23
C GLU A 10 6.46 3.62 17.18
N MET A 11 7.72 3.65 17.60
CA MET A 11 8.87 3.46 16.68
C MET A 11 8.87 2.07 16.05
N ILE A 12 8.56 1.01 16.80
CA ILE A 12 8.47 -0.36 16.26
C ILE A 12 7.34 -0.42 15.22
N VAL A 13 6.15 0.07 15.56
CA VAL A 13 5.00 0.08 14.63
C VAL A 13 5.32 0.89 13.37
N GLN A 14 5.92 2.07 13.52
CA GLN A 14 6.35 2.89 12.39
C GLN A 14 7.42 2.20 11.55
N ALA A 15 8.38 1.51 12.16
CA ALA A 15 9.40 0.76 11.42
C ALA A 15 8.77 -0.35 10.57
N PHE A 16 7.80 -1.10 11.11
CA PHE A 16 7.06 -2.10 10.36
C PHE A 16 6.25 -1.47 9.21
N LEU A 17 5.55 -0.37 9.47
CA LEU A 17 4.78 0.33 8.44
C LEU A 17 5.69 0.91 7.34
N CYS A 18 6.85 1.45 7.70
CA CYS A 18 7.84 1.93 6.74
C CYS A 18 8.41 0.79 5.89
N ALA A 19 8.72 -0.36 6.50
CA ALA A 19 9.18 -1.53 5.76
C ALA A 19 8.10 -2.02 4.77
N TYR A 20 6.84 -2.05 5.20
CA TYR A 20 5.71 -2.42 4.34
C TYR A 20 5.48 -1.41 3.21
N LEU A 21 5.55 -0.11 3.50
CA LEU A 21 5.49 0.96 2.49
C LEU A 21 6.59 0.80 1.45
N LEU A 22 7.84 0.51 1.87
CA LEU A 22 8.94 0.27 0.95
C LEU A 22 8.69 -0.95 0.06
N MET A 23 8.14 -2.03 0.62
CA MET A 23 7.75 -3.20 -0.18
C MET A 23 6.73 -2.83 -1.25
N LEU A 24 5.67 -2.08 -0.91
CA LEU A 24 4.66 -1.64 -1.89
C LEU A 24 5.22 -0.70 -2.95
N VAL A 25 6.13 0.21 -2.57
CA VAL A 25 6.76 1.12 -3.55
C VAL A 25 7.63 0.32 -4.52
N VAL A 26 8.39 -0.66 -4.03
CA VAL A 26 9.16 -1.57 -4.89
C VAL A 26 8.23 -2.35 -5.80
N ASP A 27 7.14 -2.88 -5.27
CA ASP A 27 6.14 -3.65 -5.99
C ASP A 27 5.51 -2.84 -7.12
N TYR A 28 5.08 -1.61 -6.83
CA TYR A 28 4.59 -0.64 -7.81
C TYR A 28 5.61 -0.36 -8.93
N PHE A 29 6.89 -0.18 -8.60
CA PHE A 29 7.92 0.05 -9.62
C PHE A 29 8.18 -1.18 -10.49
N VAL A 30 8.09 -2.38 -9.92
CA VAL A 30 8.22 -3.63 -10.66
C VAL A 30 6.99 -3.82 -11.55
N ALA A 31 5.78 -3.71 -11.00
CA ALA A 31 4.52 -3.85 -11.71
C ALA A 31 4.36 -2.83 -12.85
N SER A 32 4.73 -1.56 -12.62
CA SER A 32 4.62 -0.50 -13.63
C SER A 32 5.53 -0.76 -14.85
N LYS A 33 6.69 -1.39 -14.65
CA LYS A 33 7.63 -1.73 -15.74
C LYS A 33 7.38 -3.11 -16.35
N ALA A 34 6.63 -3.97 -15.67
CA ALA A 34 6.41 -5.33 -16.13
C ALA A 34 5.39 -5.44 -17.26
N ALA A 35 5.61 -6.42 -18.14
CA ALA A 35 4.64 -6.89 -19.12
C ALA A 35 3.91 -8.13 -18.58
N GLY A 36 2.69 -8.37 -19.08
CA GLY A 36 1.94 -9.57 -18.74
C GLY A 36 2.59 -10.83 -19.30
N CYS A 37 2.55 -11.92 -18.53
CA CYS A 37 3.07 -13.21 -18.98
C CYS A 37 2.15 -13.79 -20.07
N TRP A 38 2.55 -13.77 -21.36
CA TRP A 38 1.94 -14.62 -22.38
C TRP A 38 2.83 -14.87 -23.62
N PRO A 39 3.03 -16.13 -24.07
CA PRO A 39 2.72 -17.38 -23.37
C PRO A 39 3.76 -17.72 -22.27
N ASP A 40 3.35 -18.60 -21.33
CA ASP A 40 3.94 -19.03 -20.03
C ASP A 40 5.45 -19.44 -20.03
N PRO A 41 6.15 -19.57 -18.88
CA PRO A 41 6.73 -18.56 -17.98
C PRO A 41 8.28 -18.56 -17.98
N ASN A 42 8.93 -19.07 -19.03
CA ASN A 42 10.41 -19.22 -19.05
C ASN A 42 11.19 -17.94 -19.40
N THR A 43 10.51 -16.84 -19.68
CA THR A 43 11.12 -15.54 -19.97
C THR A 43 11.25 -14.72 -18.70
N GLN A 44 12.48 -14.66 -18.18
CA GLN A 44 12.90 -13.81 -17.06
C GLN A 44 12.45 -12.35 -17.31
N GLY A 45 11.42 -11.89 -16.61
CA GLY A 45 10.94 -10.51 -16.70
C GLY A 45 9.42 -10.29 -16.72
N CYS A 46 8.61 -11.34 -16.59
CA CYS A 46 7.16 -11.20 -16.51
C CYS A 46 6.68 -11.13 -15.04
N TYR A 47 5.61 -10.37 -14.77
CA TYR A 47 5.10 -10.15 -13.41
C TYR A 47 3.93 -11.11 -13.13
N PRO A 48 4.03 -11.96 -12.09
CA PRO A 48 3.14 -13.12 -11.93
C PRO A 48 1.75 -12.78 -11.38
N TRP A 49 1.50 -11.51 -11.04
CA TRP A 49 0.23 -11.08 -10.47
C TRP A 49 -0.55 -10.32 -11.54
N GLY A 50 -1.76 -10.79 -11.85
CA GLY A 50 -2.62 -10.11 -12.78
C GLY A 50 -4.07 -10.53 -12.79
N GLY A 51 -4.81 -10.05 -11.79
CA GLY A 51 -6.26 -10.11 -11.71
C GLY A 51 -6.77 -11.27 -10.87
N THR A 52 -7.64 -10.96 -9.90
CA THR A 52 -8.54 -11.91 -9.25
C THR A 52 -9.56 -12.52 -10.21
N GLU A 53 -9.65 -12.04 -11.47
CA GLU A 53 -10.74 -12.40 -12.40
C GLU A 53 -10.33 -12.78 -13.84
N GLY A 54 -9.05 -12.89 -14.20
CA GLY A 54 -8.73 -13.18 -15.61
C GLY A 54 -7.31 -13.65 -15.85
N LEU A 55 -7.19 -14.70 -16.67
CA LEU A 55 -5.99 -15.46 -17.00
C LEU A 55 -4.86 -14.66 -17.70
N SER A 56 -4.84 -13.32 -17.65
CA SER A 56 -3.71 -12.51 -18.11
C SER A 56 -3.71 -11.07 -17.56
N TRP A 57 -2.51 -10.53 -17.35
CA TRP A 57 -2.28 -9.13 -17.01
C TRP A 57 -2.45 -8.23 -18.25
N VAL A 58 -3.69 -7.86 -18.53
CA VAL A 58 -4.07 -6.90 -19.60
C VAL A 58 -3.89 -5.46 -19.12
N TYR A 59 -3.71 -4.50 -20.04
CA TYR A 59 -3.52 -3.07 -19.73
C TYR A 59 -4.54 -2.52 -18.72
N ALA A 60 -5.83 -2.85 -18.87
CA ALA A 60 -6.88 -2.42 -17.95
C ALA A 60 -6.66 -2.94 -16.51
N ASN A 61 -6.36 -4.23 -16.36
CA ASN A 61 -6.13 -4.85 -15.05
C ASN A 61 -4.87 -4.31 -14.37
N LYS A 62 -3.82 -4.03 -15.17
CA LYS A 62 -2.58 -3.40 -14.70
C LYS A 62 -2.84 -2.00 -14.17
N GLU A 63 -3.61 -1.19 -14.90
CA GLU A 63 -3.91 0.19 -14.50
C GLU A 63 -4.73 0.22 -13.20
N ILE A 64 -5.73 -0.65 -13.06
CA ILE A 64 -6.54 -0.77 -11.83
C ILE A 64 -5.65 -1.15 -10.65
N TYR A 65 -4.77 -2.14 -10.82
CA TYR A 65 -3.83 -2.55 -9.78
C TYR A 65 -2.88 -1.41 -9.36
N LEU A 66 -2.26 -0.72 -10.32
CA LEU A 66 -1.35 0.40 -10.02
C LEU A 66 -2.07 1.55 -9.31
N ARG A 67 -3.32 1.86 -9.69
CA ARG A 67 -4.14 2.85 -8.99
C ARG A 67 -4.48 2.41 -7.56
N SER A 68 -4.82 1.14 -7.38
CA SER A 68 -5.05 0.53 -6.06
C SER A 68 -3.80 0.62 -5.17
N GLU A 69 -2.63 0.26 -5.69
CA GLU A 69 -1.37 0.37 -4.96
C GLU A 69 -1.05 1.82 -4.57
N LEU A 70 -1.26 2.79 -5.45
CA LEU A 70 -1.06 4.21 -5.12
C LEU A 70 -1.95 4.66 -3.96
N VAL A 71 -3.20 4.22 -3.93
CA VAL A 71 -4.13 4.51 -2.82
C VAL A 71 -3.62 3.88 -1.52
N MET A 72 -3.17 2.62 -1.55
CA MET A 72 -2.56 1.95 -0.39
C MET A 72 -1.29 2.67 0.11
N VAL A 73 -0.41 3.09 -0.80
CA VAL A 73 0.81 3.86 -0.48
C VAL A 73 0.45 5.17 0.22
N ALA A 74 -0.58 5.89 -0.27
CA ALA A 74 -1.05 7.12 0.35
C ALA A 74 -1.63 6.89 1.76
N ILE A 75 -2.45 5.86 1.93
CA ILE A 75 -3.01 5.46 3.24
C ILE A 75 -1.90 5.15 4.23
N LEU A 76 -0.90 4.36 3.84
CA LEU A 76 0.23 4.00 4.70
C LEU A 76 1.09 5.21 5.04
N ALA A 77 1.35 6.10 4.10
CA ALA A 77 2.07 7.34 4.36
C ALA A 77 1.34 8.20 5.42
N LEU A 78 0.01 8.34 5.31
CA LEU A 78 -0.81 9.04 6.30
C LEU A 78 -0.76 8.33 7.67
N ALA A 79 -0.84 7.00 7.69
CA ALA A 79 -0.76 6.22 8.92
C ALA A 79 0.59 6.44 9.63
N ILE A 80 1.70 6.42 8.90
CA ILE A 80 3.06 6.65 9.42
C ILE A 80 3.21 8.06 9.99
N LEU A 81 2.64 9.06 9.31
CA LEU A 81 2.73 10.47 9.70
C LEU A 81 1.82 10.83 10.88
N SER A 82 0.70 10.11 11.05
CA SER A 82 -0.32 10.41 12.04
C SER A 82 0.17 10.53 13.50
N PRO A 83 1.12 9.71 14.02
CA PRO A 83 1.55 9.81 15.40
C PRO A 83 2.32 11.09 15.70
N PHE A 84 2.97 11.69 14.69
CA PHE A 84 3.68 12.96 14.86
C PHE A 84 2.74 14.15 15.06
N ALA A 85 1.49 14.04 14.60
CA ALA A 85 0.46 15.05 14.80
C ALA A 85 -0.32 14.88 16.12
N MET A 86 -0.21 13.71 16.77
CA MET A 86 -0.98 13.37 17.96
C MET A 86 -0.22 13.66 19.26
N ARG A 87 -0.94 14.05 20.32
CA ARG A 87 -0.34 14.44 21.60
C ARG A 87 -0.01 13.24 22.51
N GLY A 88 -0.76 12.14 22.42
CA GLY A 88 -0.61 10.95 23.26
C GLY A 88 -0.22 9.68 22.49
N ILE A 89 0.43 8.73 23.18
CA ILE A 89 0.80 7.41 22.61
C ILE A 89 -0.43 6.68 22.10
N TRP A 90 -1.44 6.58 22.97
CA TRP A 90 -2.70 5.92 22.66
C TRP A 90 -3.43 6.61 21.51
N THR A 91 -3.42 7.94 21.47
CA THR A 91 -4.05 8.67 20.36
C THR A 91 -3.31 8.49 19.04
N GLY A 92 -1.98 8.34 19.06
CA GLY A 92 -1.18 8.03 17.86
C GLY A 92 -1.46 6.62 17.33
N LEU A 93 -1.49 5.62 18.22
CA LEU A 93 -1.80 4.24 17.86
C LEU A 93 -3.25 4.08 17.37
N VAL A 94 -4.21 4.75 18.02
CA VAL A 94 -5.61 4.77 17.57
C VAL A 94 -5.74 5.45 16.22
N ALA A 95 -5.02 6.55 15.97
CA ALA A 95 -5.01 7.21 14.67
C ALA A 95 -4.48 6.27 13.56
N ILE A 96 -3.37 5.57 13.81
CA ILE A 96 -2.87 4.53 12.89
C ILE A 96 -3.96 3.49 12.61
N ALA A 97 -4.58 2.94 13.66
CA ALA A 97 -5.58 1.89 13.52
C ALA A 97 -6.80 2.38 12.71
N ILE A 98 -7.28 3.60 12.96
CA ILE A 98 -8.40 4.20 12.23
C ILE A 98 -8.02 4.43 10.76
N ILE A 99 -6.85 5.01 10.49
CA ILE A 99 -6.41 5.29 9.11
C ILE A 99 -6.25 3.99 8.32
N LEU A 100 -5.67 2.95 8.93
CA LEU A 100 -5.52 1.66 8.28
C LEU A 100 -6.88 1.00 8.07
N THR A 101 -7.74 0.89 9.08
CA THR A 101 -9.05 0.22 8.94
C THR A 101 -9.97 0.95 7.97
N ALA A 102 -10.09 2.28 8.07
CA ALA A 102 -10.85 3.08 7.11
C ALA A 102 -10.22 3.03 5.72
N GLY A 103 -8.89 3.05 5.64
CA GLY A 103 -8.13 2.95 4.40
C GLY A 103 -8.37 1.63 3.67
N PHE A 104 -8.17 0.49 4.35
CA PHE A 104 -8.43 -0.85 3.81
C PHE A 104 -9.89 -1.02 3.38
N TYR A 105 -10.84 -0.61 4.22
CA TYR A 105 -12.26 -0.64 3.86
C TYR A 105 -12.53 0.21 2.61
N SER A 106 -12.04 1.45 2.58
CA SER A 106 -12.22 2.33 1.41
C SER A 106 -11.51 1.82 0.16
N ALA A 107 -10.37 1.13 0.30
CA ALA A 107 -9.64 0.56 -0.82
C ALA A 107 -10.48 -0.49 -1.54
N GLU A 108 -11.22 -1.34 -0.82
CA GLU A 108 -12.15 -2.31 -1.42
C GLU A 108 -13.27 -1.63 -2.22
N TRP A 109 -13.80 -0.49 -1.74
CA TRP A 109 -14.83 0.26 -2.46
C TRP A 109 -14.27 1.07 -3.64
N VAL A 110 -13.07 1.64 -3.50
CA VAL A 110 -12.40 2.41 -4.54
C VAL A 110 -11.95 1.49 -5.68
N THR A 111 -11.46 0.28 -5.38
CA THR A 111 -11.16 -0.72 -6.42
C THR A 111 -12.44 -1.27 -7.06
N GLY A 112 -13.52 -1.46 -6.29
CA GLY A 112 -14.83 -1.83 -6.83
C GLY A 112 -15.49 -0.77 -7.72
N PHE A 113 -15.20 0.52 -7.50
CA PHE A 113 -15.64 1.63 -8.37
C PHE A 113 -14.79 1.83 -9.63
N LEU A 114 -13.60 1.21 -9.68
CA LEU A 114 -12.66 1.28 -10.80
C LEU A 114 -12.83 0.10 -11.79
N LEU A 115 -13.76 -0.83 -11.51
CA LEU A 115 -14.27 -1.88 -12.40
C LEU A 115 -15.52 -1.37 -13.15
#